data_AF-A0A537M014-F1
#
_entry.id   AF-A0A537M014-F1
#
_cell.length_a   1.000
_cell.length_b   1.000
_cell.length_c   1.000
_cell.angle_alpha   90.00
_cell.angle_beta   90.00
_cell.angle_gamma   90.00
#
_symmetry.space_group_name_H-M   'P 1'
#
loop_
_entity.id
_entity.type
_entity.pdbx_description
1 polymer ?
#
loop_
_entity_poly.entity_id
_entity_poly.type
_entity_poly.pdbx_seq_one_letter_code
_entity_poly.pdbx_strand_id
1 'polypeptide(L)'
;MIASRFRALLAGMIAASVSAAGFTADRIPGPHGTEGVTPNNWTLTPAGAQVPVGDRPLGSALSPDGRYLAVSNDGQGTQSLALVDVVGRAVIQTIPYSAPEALYVGVAWSPDGRRVYASAGGNNLLRTY
;
A
#
# COMPACT_ATOMS: atom_id res chain seq x y z
N MET A 1 -23.41 -16.67 82.94
CA MET A 1 -24.78 -16.24 82.61
C MET A 1 -24.71 -14.73 82.33
N ILE A 2 -25.38 -14.25 81.27
CA ILE A 2 -25.56 -12.85 80.83
C ILE A 2 -24.50 -12.28 79.83
N ALA A 3 -24.78 -12.56 78.55
CA ALA A 3 -25.00 -11.66 77.40
C ALA A 3 -24.05 -10.48 77.03
N SER A 4 -24.04 -10.25 75.70
CA SER A 4 -23.90 -8.97 74.98
C SER A 4 -22.48 -8.66 74.44
N ARG A 5 -22.24 -8.21 73.20
CA ARG A 5 -23.08 -7.83 72.04
C ARG A 5 -22.31 -8.08 70.74
N PHE A 6 -23.07 -8.40 69.70
CA PHE A 6 -22.70 -8.30 68.29
C PHE A 6 -22.23 -6.88 67.93
N ARG A 7 -21.11 -6.77 67.21
CA ARG A 7 -20.85 -5.63 66.31
C ARG A 7 -20.38 -6.18 64.96
N ALA A 8 -21.23 -5.99 63.96
CA ALA A 8 -20.96 -6.28 62.57
C ALA A 8 -19.81 -5.39 62.08
N LEU A 9 -18.78 -6.01 61.49
CA LEU A 9 -17.80 -5.30 60.67
C LEU A 9 -18.26 -5.36 59.22
N LEU A 10 -18.55 -4.19 58.68
CA LEU A 10 -18.95 -3.95 57.31
C LEU A 10 -17.78 -4.33 56.39
N ALA A 11 -17.92 -5.41 55.62
CA ALA A 11 -16.95 -5.73 54.57
C ALA A 11 -17.18 -4.79 53.39
N GLY A 12 -16.28 -3.83 53.19
CA GLY A 12 -16.29 -2.93 52.03
C GLY A 12 -16.07 -3.74 50.76
N MET A 13 -17.06 -3.78 49.87
CA MET A 13 -16.87 -4.24 48.49
C MET A 13 -16.13 -3.14 47.73
N ILE A 14 -14.84 -3.37 47.45
CA ILE A 14 -14.15 -2.65 46.39
C ILE A 14 -14.65 -3.27 45.08
N ALA A 15 -15.59 -2.61 44.43
CA ALA A 15 -15.91 -2.91 43.04
C ALA A 15 -14.72 -2.47 42.20
N ALA A 16 -13.82 -3.40 41.89
CA ALA A 16 -12.85 -3.20 40.82
C ALA A 16 -13.63 -3.16 39.52
N SER A 17 -13.91 -1.97 38.99
CA SER A 17 -14.33 -1.84 37.60
C SER A 17 -13.15 -2.30 36.75
N VAL A 18 -13.21 -3.54 36.28
CA VAL A 18 -12.45 -3.94 35.10
C VAL A 18 -13.02 -3.06 33.99
N SER A 19 -12.33 -1.97 33.66
CA SER A 19 -12.48 -1.42 32.33
C SER A 19 -12.07 -2.57 31.42
N ALA A 20 -13.06 -3.17 30.76
CA ALA A 20 -12.75 -3.91 29.55
C ALA A 20 -12.01 -2.90 28.70
N ALA A 21 -10.68 -3.04 28.61
CA ALA A 21 -9.90 -2.35 27.61
C ALA A 21 -10.68 -2.61 26.33
N GLY A 22 -11.31 -1.56 25.80
CA GLY A 22 -12.18 -1.70 24.65
C GLY A 22 -11.37 -2.47 23.63
N PHE A 23 -11.83 -3.65 23.22
CA PHE A 23 -11.41 -4.21 21.97
C PHE A 23 -11.86 -3.19 20.94
N THR A 24 -10.96 -2.25 20.63
CA THR A 24 -11.27 -1.15 19.73
C THR A 24 -11.57 -1.78 18.40
N ALA A 25 -12.81 -1.55 17.95
CA ALA A 25 -13.33 -1.67 16.61
C ALA A 25 -12.42 -2.42 15.64
N ASP A 26 -12.88 -3.62 15.28
CA ASP A 26 -12.62 -4.33 14.03
C ASP A 26 -11.73 -3.53 13.07
N ARG A 27 -10.41 -3.80 13.10
CA ARG A 27 -9.47 -3.11 12.23
C ARG A 27 -9.60 -3.71 10.85
N ILE A 28 -10.58 -3.18 10.11
CA ILE A 28 -10.87 -3.59 8.74
C ILE A 28 -9.60 -3.42 7.89
N PRO A 29 -9.18 -4.44 7.13
CA PRO A 29 -8.04 -4.33 6.24
C PRO A 29 -8.18 -3.16 5.26
N GLY A 30 -7.12 -2.38 5.10
CA GLY A 30 -7.11 -1.21 4.22
C GLY A 30 -6.28 -0.05 4.76
N PRO A 31 -6.30 1.11 4.06
CA PRO A 31 -5.62 2.32 4.48
C PRO A 31 -6.28 2.97 5.72
N HIS A 32 -5.47 3.37 6.68
CA HIS A 32 -5.84 4.08 7.90
C HIS A 32 -4.93 5.29 8.10
N GLY A 33 -5.23 6.41 7.44
CA GLY A 33 -4.40 7.61 7.48
C GLY A 33 -3.01 7.36 6.86
N THR A 34 -1.95 7.43 7.66
CA THR A 34 -0.58 7.13 7.23
C THR A 34 -0.21 5.65 7.38
N GLU A 35 -1.09 4.82 7.92
CA GLU A 35 -0.85 3.39 8.13
C GLU A 35 -1.75 2.55 7.23
N GLY A 36 -1.44 1.26 7.10
CA GLY A 36 -2.30 0.27 6.50
C GLY A 36 -2.51 -0.91 7.44
N VAL A 37 -3.72 -1.44 7.50
CA VAL A 37 -4.01 -2.69 8.19
C VAL A 37 -4.11 -3.81 7.17
N THR A 38 -3.42 -4.91 7.42
CA THR A 38 -3.41 -6.11 6.59
C THR A 38 -4.56 -7.06 6.96
N PRO A 39 -4.92 -8.03 6.09
CA PRO A 39 -5.95 -9.04 6.37
C PRO A 39 -5.71 -9.90 7.62
N ASN A 40 -4.47 -10.01 8.09
CA ASN A 40 -4.11 -10.72 9.33
C ASN A 40 -3.87 -9.76 10.51
N ASN A 41 -4.40 -8.54 10.44
CA ASN A 41 -4.41 -7.52 11.51
C ASN A 41 -3.04 -6.95 11.89
N TRP A 42 -2.05 -7.03 11.00
CA TRP A 42 -0.79 -6.29 11.14
C TRP A 42 -0.96 -4.85 10.67
N THR A 43 -0.35 -3.92 11.40
CA THR A 43 -0.23 -2.52 11.01
C THR A 43 1.09 -2.31 10.26
N LEU A 44 1.01 -1.67 9.10
CA LEU A 44 2.14 -1.27 8.27
C LEU A 44 2.20 0.25 8.19
N THR A 45 3.34 0.83 8.57
CA THR A 45 3.65 2.23 8.30
C THR A 45 4.55 2.26 7.06
N PRO A 46 4.16 2.93 5.96
CA PRO A 46 5.00 3.08 4.79
C PRO A 46 6.34 3.74 5.17
N ALA A 47 7.44 3.19 4.65
CA ALA A 47 8.77 3.78 4.85
C ALA A 47 8.96 5.12 4.10
N GLY A 48 8.00 5.51 3.25
CA GLY A 48 8.06 6.71 2.44
C GLY A 48 6.68 7.16 1.98
N ALA A 49 6.66 8.06 0.98
CA ALA A 49 5.43 8.55 0.41
C ALA A 49 4.89 7.60 -0.67
N GLN A 50 3.57 7.53 -0.78
CA GLN A 50 2.91 6.85 -1.90
C GLN A 50 2.73 7.82 -3.06
N VAL A 51 3.03 7.38 -4.28
CA VAL A 51 2.83 8.15 -5.52
C VAL A 51 1.73 7.49 -6.33
N PRO A 52 0.58 8.15 -6.56
CA PRO A 52 -0.44 7.64 -7.45
C PRO A 52 0.11 7.54 -8.88
N VAL A 53 -0.09 6.38 -9.50
CA VAL A 53 0.34 6.09 -10.88
C VAL A 53 -0.90 5.88 -11.77
N GLY A 54 -1.05 4.71 -12.40
CA GLY A 54 -2.21 4.36 -13.23
C GLY A 54 -2.94 3.10 -12.75
N ASP A 55 -3.78 2.57 -13.64
CA ASP A 55 -4.61 1.40 -13.38
C ASP A 55 -3.78 0.10 -13.32
N ARG A 56 -3.80 -0.55 -12.15
CA ARG A 56 -3.14 -1.82 -11.85
C ARG A 56 -1.64 -1.84 -12.25
N PRO A 57 -0.77 -1.17 -11.47
CA PRO A 57 0.67 -1.26 -11.68
C PRO A 57 1.16 -2.69 -11.40
N LEU A 58 1.75 -3.35 -12.41
CA LEU A 58 2.26 -4.74 -12.27
C LEU A 58 3.76 -4.84 -12.51
N GLY A 59 4.31 -4.00 -13.38
CA GLY A 59 5.73 -3.95 -13.71
C GLY A 59 6.38 -2.65 -13.28
N SER A 60 7.63 -2.70 -12.83
CA SER A 60 8.42 -1.48 -12.65
C SER A 60 9.92 -1.73 -12.80
N ALA A 61 10.65 -0.70 -13.24
CA ALA A 61 12.10 -0.74 -13.34
C ALA A 61 12.70 0.64 -13.03
N LEU A 62 13.68 0.68 -12.13
CA LEU A 62 14.44 1.88 -11.79
C LEU A 62 15.52 2.12 -12.83
N SER A 63 15.71 3.36 -13.25
CA SER A 63 16.78 3.75 -14.16
C SER A 63 18.16 3.48 -13.52
N PRO A 64 19.22 3.22 -14.32
CA PRO A 64 20.55 2.92 -13.78
C PRO A 64 21.13 4.03 -12.87
N ASP A 65 20.73 5.28 -13.10
CA ASP A 65 21.12 6.43 -12.29
C ASP A 65 20.20 6.68 -11.09
N GLY A 66 19.16 5.87 -10.91
CA GLY A 66 18.20 5.95 -9.80
C GLY A 66 17.23 7.13 -9.86
N ARG A 67 17.22 7.93 -10.93
CA ARG A 67 16.43 9.16 -11.01
C ARG A 67 14.98 8.92 -11.40
N TYR A 68 14.73 7.89 -12.19
CA TYR A 68 13.42 7.63 -12.77
C TYR A 68 12.97 6.19 -12.53
N LEU A 69 11.68 6.01 -12.21
CA LEU A 69 11.05 4.70 -12.15
C LEU A 69 10.04 4.59 -13.30
N ALA A 70 10.26 3.66 -14.22
CA ALA A 70 9.28 3.30 -15.23
C ALA A 70 8.30 2.27 -14.63
N VAL A 71 7.00 2.47 -14.83
CA VAL A 71 5.93 1.63 -14.24
C VAL A 71 4.93 1.24 -15.33
N SER A 72 4.69 -0.05 -15.52
CA SER A 72 3.62 -0.55 -16.39
C SER A 72 2.31 -0.65 -15.62
N ASN A 73 1.28 0.01 -16.14
CA ASN A 73 -0.08 -0.02 -15.64
C ASN A 73 -0.91 -0.88 -16.60
N ASP A 74 -1.27 -2.08 -16.15
CA ASP A 74 -1.76 -3.18 -16.99
C ASP A 74 -3.19 -3.56 -16.60
N GLY A 75 -3.99 -2.57 -16.23
CA GLY A 75 -5.38 -2.70 -15.80
C GLY A 75 -6.37 -3.08 -16.90
N GLN A 76 -7.66 -3.06 -16.54
CA GLN A 76 -8.77 -3.30 -17.46
C GLN A 76 -9.24 -1.99 -18.12
N GLY A 77 -8.85 -0.83 -17.58
CA GLY A 77 -9.04 0.47 -18.20
C GLY A 77 -7.93 0.77 -19.22
N THR A 78 -7.59 2.05 -19.38
CA THR A 78 -6.50 2.48 -20.26
C THR A 78 -5.16 2.07 -19.68
N GLN A 79 -4.50 1.12 -20.34
CA GLN A 79 -3.14 0.72 -19.99
C GLN A 79 -2.16 1.85 -20.28
N SER A 80 -1.06 1.93 -19.52
CA SER A 80 -0.08 3.00 -19.71
C SER A 80 1.31 2.66 -19.18
N LEU A 81 2.33 3.29 -19.76
CA LEU A 81 3.67 3.35 -19.18
C LEU A 81 3.82 4.71 -18.50
N ALA A 82 4.02 4.71 -17.19
CA ALA A 82 4.28 5.93 -16.43
C ALA A 82 5.78 6.05 -16.12
N LEU A 83 6.32 7.27 -16.19
CA LEU A 83 7.65 7.62 -15.72
C LEU A 83 7.51 8.47 -14.47
N VAL A 84 8.11 8.02 -13.37
CA VAL A 84 8.07 8.69 -12.06
C VAL A 84 9.43 9.29 -11.77
N ASP A 85 9.47 10.57 -11.41
CA ASP A 85 10.63 11.19 -10.76
C ASP A 85 10.69 10.70 -9.30
N VAL A 86 11.78 10.01 -8.95
CA VAL A 86 11.96 9.39 -7.64
C VAL A 86 12.16 10.44 -6.53
N VAL A 87 12.88 11.52 -6.82
CA VAL A 87 13.18 12.58 -5.84
C VAL A 87 11.98 13.49 -5.69
N GLY A 88 11.40 13.91 -6.83
CA GLY A 88 10.20 14.74 -6.88
C GLY A 88 8.93 14.01 -6.43
N ARG A 89 8.95 12.67 -6.40
CA ARG A 89 7.82 11.81 -6.01
C ARG A 89 6.56 12.08 -6.85
N ALA A 90 6.76 12.23 -8.15
CA ALA A 90 5.69 12.61 -9.06
C ALA A 90 5.80 11.85 -10.38
N VAL A 91 4.65 11.52 -10.97
CA VAL A 91 4.59 11.07 -12.36
C VAL A 91 4.91 12.27 -13.25
N ILE A 92 5.96 12.16 -14.06
CA ILE A 92 6.41 13.22 -14.98
C ILE A 92 6.02 12.94 -16.43
N GLN A 93 5.64 11.70 -16.74
CA GLN A 93 5.15 11.33 -18.07
C GLN A 93 4.24 10.10 -17.97
N THR A 94 3.20 10.08 -18.80
CA THR A 94 2.33 8.92 -18.98
C THR A 94 2.11 8.69 -20.47
N ILE A 95 2.37 7.48 -20.95
CA ILE A 95 2.11 7.06 -22.32
C ILE A 95 0.93 6.09 -22.31
N PRO A 96 -0.26 6.48 -22.80
CA PRO A 96 -1.43 5.62 -22.82
C PRO A 96 -1.41 4.65 -24.00
N TYR A 97 -2.04 3.48 -23.83
CA TYR A 97 -2.28 2.49 -24.86
C TYR A 97 -3.77 2.19 -24.97
N SER A 98 -4.28 2.29 -26.19
CA SER A 98 -5.65 1.91 -26.54
C SER A 98 -5.63 0.62 -27.34
N ALA A 99 -6.62 -0.25 -27.12
CA ALA A 99 -6.73 -1.50 -27.84
C ALA A 99 -6.61 -1.30 -29.38
N PRO A 100 -5.86 -2.15 -30.09
CA PRO A 100 -5.22 -3.39 -29.62
C PRO A 100 -3.85 -3.20 -28.95
N GLU A 101 -3.34 -1.97 -28.84
CA GLU A 101 -2.10 -1.71 -28.11
C GLU A 101 -2.29 -1.97 -26.61
N ALA A 102 -1.29 -2.57 -25.98
CA ALA A 102 -1.37 -3.03 -24.59
C ALA A 102 0.02 -3.32 -24.01
N LEU A 103 0.21 -3.15 -22.71
CA LEU A 103 1.40 -3.55 -21.95
C LEU A 103 1.17 -4.85 -21.16
N TYR A 104 2.25 -5.46 -20.68
CA TYR A 104 2.16 -6.62 -19.79
C TYR A 104 3.43 -6.84 -18.97
N VAL A 105 3.44 -6.43 -17.70
CA VAL A 105 4.39 -6.75 -16.60
C VAL A 105 5.88 -6.42 -16.83
N GLY A 106 6.49 -6.84 -17.93
CA GLY A 106 7.91 -6.66 -18.20
C GLY A 106 8.27 -5.22 -18.54
N VAL A 107 9.16 -4.64 -17.74
CA VAL A 107 9.79 -3.33 -17.98
C VAL A 107 11.28 -3.45 -17.67
N ALA A 108 12.15 -2.91 -18.52
CA ALA A 108 13.60 -2.89 -18.31
C ALA A 108 14.24 -1.62 -18.86
N TRP A 109 15.32 -1.17 -18.24
CA TRP A 109 16.16 -0.10 -18.76
C TRP A 109 17.37 -0.67 -19.49
N SER A 110 17.86 0.03 -20.52
CA SER A 110 19.20 -0.22 -21.03
C SER A 110 20.26 0.11 -19.98
N PRO A 111 21.42 -0.56 -19.97
CA PRO A 111 22.49 -0.27 -19.00
C PRO A 111 23.00 1.17 -19.01
N ASP A 112 22.93 1.83 -20.17
CA ASP A 112 23.30 3.24 -20.33
C ASP A 112 22.19 4.23 -19.93
N GLY A 113 21.02 3.72 -19.51
CA GLY A 113 19.87 4.52 -19.07
C GLY A 113 19.15 5.28 -20.19
N ARG A 114 19.50 5.05 -21.45
CA ARG A 114 18.95 5.80 -22.60
C ARG A 114 17.68 5.21 -23.19
N ARG A 115 17.36 3.96 -22.87
CA ARG A 115 16.19 3.27 -23.41
C ARG A 115 15.40 2.57 -22.33
N VAL A 116 14.10 2.51 -22.55
CA VAL A 116 13.18 1.65 -21.81
C VAL A 116 12.60 0.63 -22.76
N TYR A 117 12.53 -0.62 -22.32
CA TYR A 117 11.87 -1.72 -23.00
C TYR A 117 10.64 -2.12 -22.19
N ALA A 118 9.50 -2.29 -22.86
CA ALA A 118 8.28 -2.74 -22.20
C ALA A 118 7.58 -3.81 -23.03
N SER A 119 7.20 -4.93 -22.40
CA SER A 119 6.47 -6.00 -23.09
C SER A 119 5.04 -5.59 -23.40
N ALA A 120 4.58 -5.99 -24.59
CA ALA A 120 3.28 -5.65 -25.11
C ALA A 120 2.42 -6.90 -25.29
N GLY A 121 1.90 -7.42 -24.17
CA GLY A 121 1.23 -8.73 -24.16
C GLY A 121 -0.04 -8.81 -25.00
N GLY A 122 -0.78 -7.71 -25.17
CA GLY A 122 -2.04 -7.72 -25.93
C GLY A 122 -1.87 -7.75 -27.46
N ASN A 123 -0.69 -7.38 -27.98
CA ASN A 123 -0.41 -7.41 -29.42
C ASN A 123 0.92 -8.09 -29.79
N ASN A 124 1.52 -8.84 -28.85
CA ASN A 124 2.73 -9.66 -29.06
C ASN A 124 3.97 -8.87 -29.52
N LEU A 125 4.18 -7.66 -28.99
CA LEU A 125 5.32 -6.81 -29.34
C LEU A 125 6.24 -6.53 -28.15
N LEU A 126 7.42 -6.00 -28.45
CA LEU A 126 8.27 -5.30 -27.49
C LEU A 126 8.27 -3.81 -27.88
N ARG A 127 7.96 -2.93 -26.93
CA ARG A 127 8.09 -1.49 -27.12
C ARG A 127 9.45 -1.03 -26.66
N THR A 128 10.00 -0.06 -27.39
CA THR A 128 11.24 0.64 -27.06
C THR A 128 10.95 2.13 -27.03
N TYR A 129 11.50 2.81 -26.03
CA TYR A 129 11.48 4.26 -25.87
C TYR A 129 12.91 4.77 -25.75
#